data_AF-A0A926VTE8-F1
#
_entry.id   AF-A0A926VTE8-F1
#
_cell.length_a   1.000
_cell.length_b   1.000
_cell.length_c   1.000
_cell.angle_alpha   90.00
_cell.angle_beta   90.00
_cell.angle_gamma   90.00
#
_symmetry.space_group_name_H-M   'P 1'
#
loop_
_entity.id
_entity.type
_entity.pdbx_description
1 polymer ?
#
loop_
_entity_poly.entity_id
_entity_poly.type
_entity_poly.pdbx_seq_one_letter_code
_entity_poly.pdbx_strand_id
1 'polypeptide(L)'
;MSSNLDRLLAILKEQADLIDKLNTRSDFQYKSTQRLVLDYGKPFVKKVKSPFKGERKACFENCLKGLLRYPNLNYCEEFAISDDVDIAVSHAWLVNNDGELIDPTWIGERFKDSAYFGVVFTDDFVREIAQKTKCYGILDNDYMNEHQLKREGFPTHALHPIFHSSVNVPE
;
A
#
# COMPACT_ATOMS: atom_id res chain seq x y z
N MET A 1 -8.63 4.40 -18.46
CA MET A 1 -7.84 4.48 -17.21
C MET A 1 -7.97 5.90 -16.69
N SER A 2 -8.02 6.09 -15.37
CA SER A 2 -8.07 7.45 -14.79
C SER A 2 -6.73 8.13 -15.04
N SER A 3 -6.74 9.40 -15.47
CA SER A 3 -5.52 10.21 -15.68
C SER A 3 -4.59 10.17 -14.47
N ASN A 4 -5.14 10.08 -13.25
CA ASN A 4 -4.39 10.02 -12.02
C ASN A 4 -3.71 8.69 -11.75
N LEU A 5 -4.31 7.56 -12.18
CA LEU A 5 -3.66 6.25 -12.03
C LEU A 5 -2.45 6.14 -12.97
N ASP A 6 -2.61 6.57 -14.23
CA ASP A 6 -1.51 6.55 -15.20
C ASP A 6 -0.37 7.49 -14.74
N ARG A 7 -0.73 8.67 -14.22
CA ARG A 7 0.22 9.60 -13.61
C ARG A 7 0.94 8.98 -12.41
N LEU A 8 0.21 8.34 -11.51
CA LEU A 8 0.79 7.66 -10.34
C LEU A 8 1.79 6.59 -10.77
N LEU A 9 1.39 5.68 -11.66
CA LEU A 9 2.25 4.60 -12.14
C LEU A 9 3.50 5.12 -12.86
N ALA A 10 3.37 6.20 -13.64
CA ALA A 10 4.51 6.86 -14.28
C ALA A 10 5.52 7.39 -13.24
N ILE A 11 5.04 8.08 -12.20
CA ILE A 11 5.88 8.58 -11.10
C ILE A 11 6.59 7.43 -10.38
N LEU A 12 5.86 6.37 -10.03
CA LEU A 12 6.43 5.22 -9.33
C LEU A 12 7.50 4.52 -10.17
N LYS A 13 7.24 4.35 -11.47
CA LYS A 13 8.20 3.74 -12.39
C LYS A 13 9.45 4.58 -12.56
N GLU A 14 9.31 5.89 -12.74
CA GLU A 14 10.45 6.80 -12.86
C GLU A 14 11.33 6.77 -11.61
N GLN A 15 10.70 6.82 -10.42
CA GLN A 15 11.41 6.72 -9.13
C GLN A 15 12.11 5.37 -8.97
N ALA A 16 11.42 4.26 -9.26
CA ALA A 16 12.00 2.92 -9.19
C ALA A 16 13.19 2.78 -10.14
N ASP A 17 13.05 3.18 -11.39
CA ASP A 17 14.12 3.10 -12.41
C ASP A 17 15.33 3.98 -12.03
N LEU A 18 15.11 5.17 -11.45
CA LEU A 18 16.18 6.03 -10.98
C LEU A 18 16.92 5.41 -9.79
N ILE A 19 16.19 4.90 -8.79
CA ILE A 19 16.79 4.23 -7.62
C ILE A 19 17.54 2.97 -8.06
N ASP A 20 17.01 2.20 -9.01
CA ASP A 20 17.66 0.99 -9.50
C ASP A 20 19.02 1.27 -10.15
N LYS A 21 19.17 2.43 -10.80
CA LYS A 21 20.44 2.90 -11.37
C LYS A 21 21.42 3.41 -10.33
N LEU A 22 20.94 4.09 -9.29
CA LEU A 22 21.79 4.75 -8.28
C LEU A 22 22.19 3.84 -7.12
N ASN A 23 21.29 2.92 -6.74
CA ASN A 23 21.51 2.03 -5.60
C ASN A 23 22.33 0.81 -6.05
N THR A 24 23.55 0.70 -5.54
CA THR A 24 24.50 -0.36 -5.87
C THR A 24 24.39 -1.60 -4.99
N ARG A 25 23.46 -1.61 -4.02
CA ARG A 25 23.22 -2.77 -3.15
C ARG A 25 22.67 -3.94 -3.96
N SER A 26 23.46 -5.01 -4.04
CA SER A 26 23.12 -6.24 -4.75
C SER A 26 22.45 -7.28 -3.86
N ASP A 27 22.50 -7.10 -2.54
CA ASP A 27 21.91 -7.97 -1.52
C ASP A 27 20.40 -7.74 -1.30
N PHE A 28 19.82 -6.77 -2.01
CA PHE A 28 18.40 -6.45 -1.96
C PHE A 28 17.73 -6.92 -3.25
N GLN A 29 16.75 -7.81 -3.15
CA GLN A 29 15.91 -8.18 -4.29
C GLN A 29 15.19 -6.95 -4.88
N TYR A 30 14.75 -6.03 -4.01
CA TYR A 30 14.08 -4.79 -4.34
C TYR A 30 14.86 -3.59 -3.82
N LYS A 31 15.37 -2.74 -4.73
CA LYS A 31 16.16 -1.55 -4.33
C LYS A 31 15.31 -0.41 -3.79
N SER A 32 13.99 -0.45 -3.98
CA SER A 32 13.03 0.55 -3.54
C SER A 32 11.67 -0.06 -3.22
N THR A 33 10.90 0.60 -2.35
CA THR A 33 9.50 0.24 -2.09
C THR A 33 8.65 0.42 -3.34
N GLN A 34 8.97 1.40 -4.20
CA GLN A 34 8.32 1.63 -5.49
C GLN A 34 8.45 0.40 -6.40
N ARG A 35 9.65 -0.17 -6.55
CA ARG A 35 9.84 -1.40 -7.34
C ARG A 35 9.04 -2.56 -6.75
N LEU A 36 9.09 -2.74 -5.43
CA LEU A 36 8.33 -3.79 -4.74
C LEU A 36 6.82 -3.63 -5.00
N VAL A 37 6.27 -2.43 -4.80
CA VAL A 37 4.85 -2.18 -5.02
C VAL A 37 4.47 -2.30 -6.50
N LEU A 38 5.33 -1.92 -7.44
CA LEU A 38 5.07 -2.11 -8.88
C LEU A 38 4.92 -3.59 -9.27
N ASP A 39 5.63 -4.49 -8.59
CA ASP A 39 5.58 -5.93 -8.88
C ASP A 39 4.33 -6.61 -8.28
N TYR A 40 3.88 -6.19 -7.09
CA TYR A 40 2.79 -6.86 -6.36
C TYR A 40 1.49 -6.05 -6.27
N GLY A 41 1.54 -4.75 -6.52
CA GLY A 41 0.44 -3.82 -6.32
C GLY A 41 -0.72 -4.01 -7.29
N LYS A 42 -1.91 -3.58 -6.86
CA LYS A 42 -3.16 -3.59 -7.62
C LYS A 42 -3.76 -2.19 -7.69
N PRO A 43 -4.29 -1.77 -8.84
CA PRO A 43 -4.96 -0.48 -8.93
C PRO A 43 -6.31 -0.51 -8.22
N PHE A 44 -6.60 0.55 -7.47
CA PHE A 44 -7.90 0.76 -6.82
C PHE A 44 -8.55 2.04 -7.35
N VAL A 45 -9.59 1.86 -8.15
CA VAL A 45 -10.27 2.97 -8.86
C VAL A 45 -11.69 3.23 -8.36
N LYS A 46 -12.29 2.28 -7.66
CA LYS A 46 -13.66 2.41 -7.13
C LYS A 46 -13.59 2.72 -5.64
N LYS A 47 -13.68 4.01 -5.32
CA LYS A 47 -13.75 4.51 -3.95
C LYS A 47 -15.20 4.53 -3.47
N VAL A 48 -15.45 3.94 -2.30
CA VAL A 48 -16.73 3.99 -1.61
C VAL A 48 -16.62 4.79 -0.32
N LYS A 49 -17.78 5.23 0.20
CA LYS A 49 -17.82 6.06 1.39
C LYS A 49 -17.32 5.28 2.61
N SER A 50 -16.33 5.83 3.31
CA SER A 50 -15.87 5.26 4.57
C SER A 50 -16.97 5.29 5.64
N PRO A 51 -17.18 4.21 6.41
CA PRO A 51 -18.13 4.18 7.51
C PRO A 51 -17.68 5.01 8.72
N PHE A 52 -16.44 5.50 8.72
CA PHE A 52 -15.88 6.34 9.78
C PHE A 52 -14.93 7.39 9.19
N LYS A 53 -14.72 8.46 9.96
CA LYS A 53 -13.75 9.51 9.64
C LYS A 53 -12.53 9.34 10.53
N GLY A 54 -11.37 9.21 9.92
CA GLY A 54 -10.08 9.14 10.57
C GLY A 54 -9.45 10.52 10.77
N GLU A 55 -8.39 10.56 11.57
CA GLU A 55 -7.58 11.76 11.76
C GLU A 55 -6.71 12.03 10.52
N ARG A 56 -6.60 13.30 10.10
CA ARG A 56 -5.79 13.66 8.94
C ARG A 56 -4.32 13.33 9.21
N LYS A 57 -3.60 12.83 8.20
CA LYS A 57 -2.19 12.41 8.28
C LYS A 57 -1.93 11.19 9.18
N ALA A 58 -2.96 10.50 9.67
CA ALA A 58 -2.86 9.28 10.47
C ALA A 58 -3.39 8.05 9.68
N CYS A 59 -3.16 7.98 8.38
CA CYS A 59 -3.78 6.98 7.50
C CYS A 59 -3.51 5.53 7.93
N PHE A 60 -2.26 5.18 8.25
CA PHE A 60 -1.89 3.86 8.75
C PHE A 60 -2.63 3.51 10.06
N GLU A 61 -2.63 4.43 11.03
CA GLU A 61 -3.31 4.23 12.31
C GLU A 61 -4.83 4.10 12.14
N ASN A 62 -5.43 4.97 11.32
CA ASN A 62 -6.86 4.93 11.03
C ASN A 62 -7.26 3.59 10.41
N CYS A 63 -6.46 3.08 9.48
CA CYS A 63 -6.73 1.83 8.80
C CYS A 63 -6.49 0.64 9.70
N LEU A 64 -5.43 0.62 10.53
CA LEU A 64 -5.23 -0.46 11.49
C LEU A 64 -6.39 -0.51 12.51
N LYS A 65 -6.80 0.63 13.08
CA LYS A 65 -7.97 0.69 13.96
C LYS A 65 -9.25 0.28 13.24
N GLY A 66 -9.38 0.62 11.97
CA GLY A 66 -10.49 0.23 11.12
C GLY A 66 -10.54 -1.29 10.89
N LEU A 67 -9.41 -1.91 10.58
CA LEU A 67 -9.27 -3.37 10.44
C LEU A 67 -9.75 -4.09 11.71
N LEU A 68 -9.35 -3.61 12.89
CA LEU A 68 -9.79 -4.17 14.18
C LEU A 68 -11.30 -4.02 14.42
N ARG A 69 -11.91 -2.95 13.90
CA ARG A 69 -13.33 -2.61 14.13
C ARG A 69 -14.27 -3.25 13.09
N TYR A 70 -13.78 -3.48 11.88
CA TYR A 70 -14.58 -3.93 10.75
C TYR A 70 -13.95 -5.20 10.13
N PRO A 71 -14.31 -6.40 10.61
CA PRO A 71 -13.62 -7.65 10.27
C PRO A 71 -13.77 -8.08 8.80
N ASN A 72 -14.68 -7.46 8.04
CA ASN A 72 -14.87 -7.72 6.61
C ASN A 72 -14.02 -6.80 5.70
N LEU A 73 -13.17 -5.96 6.30
CA LEU A 73 -12.28 -5.05 5.59
C LEU A 73 -10.85 -5.56 5.68
N ASN A 74 -10.11 -5.35 4.60
CA ASN A 74 -8.73 -5.77 4.45
C ASN A 74 -7.83 -4.54 4.42
N TYR A 75 -6.63 -4.67 4.96
CA TYR A 75 -5.68 -3.57 5.08
C TYR A 75 -4.79 -3.47 3.85
N CYS A 76 -4.57 -2.24 3.37
CA CYS A 76 -3.80 -1.97 2.17
C CYS A 76 -2.90 -0.73 2.36
N GLU A 77 -1.66 -0.80 1.88
CA GLU A 77 -0.70 0.31 1.93
C GLU A 77 0.02 0.52 0.62
N GLU A 78 0.37 1.79 0.36
CA GLU A 78 1.47 2.30 -0.50
C GLU A 78 1.32 3.78 -0.94
N PHE A 79 1.41 4.09 -2.24
CA PHE A 79 1.14 5.38 -2.86
C PHE A 79 -0.30 5.69 -3.34
N ALA A 80 -0.83 6.82 -2.86
CA ALA A 80 -1.99 7.51 -3.41
C ALA A 80 -1.63 8.85 -4.06
N ILE A 81 -2.44 9.33 -5.00
CA ILE A 81 -2.31 10.66 -5.62
C ILE A 81 -3.70 11.31 -5.81
N SER A 82 -3.75 12.63 -5.93
CA SER A 82 -4.97 13.39 -6.27
C SER A 82 -4.62 14.61 -7.13
N ASP A 83 -5.62 15.25 -7.75
CA ASP A 83 -5.37 16.49 -8.50
C ASP A 83 -4.77 17.61 -7.64
N ASP A 84 -5.10 17.64 -6.34
CA ASP A 84 -4.54 18.61 -5.38
C ASP A 84 -3.19 18.20 -4.77
N VAL A 85 -2.61 17.08 -5.20
CA VAL A 85 -1.35 16.53 -4.68
C VAL A 85 -0.53 15.96 -5.84
N ASP A 86 0.48 16.69 -6.30
CA ASP A 86 1.29 16.32 -7.47
C ASP A 86 2.38 15.27 -7.21
N ILE A 87 2.41 14.71 -6.00
CA ILE A 87 3.38 13.69 -5.61
C ILE A 87 2.65 12.40 -5.22
N ALA A 88 3.29 11.26 -5.50
CA ALA A 88 2.86 9.98 -4.96
C ALA A 88 3.08 9.98 -3.43
N VAL A 89 2.01 9.86 -2.66
CA VAL A 89 2.03 9.94 -1.18
C VAL A 89 1.92 8.56 -0.57
N SER A 90 2.90 8.19 0.28
CA SER A 90 2.80 7.01 1.15
C SER A 90 1.55 7.12 2.05
N HIS A 91 0.70 6.11 2.01
CA HIS A 91 -0.69 6.13 2.42
C HIS A 91 -1.22 4.72 2.69
N ALA A 92 -2.34 4.66 3.41
CA ALA A 92 -3.04 3.41 3.71
C ALA A 92 -4.55 3.62 3.62
N TRP A 93 -5.25 2.57 3.19
CA TRP A 93 -6.71 2.50 3.11
C TRP A 93 -7.17 1.07 3.43
N LEU A 94 -8.48 0.90 3.47
CA LEU A 94 -9.12 -0.39 3.63
C LEU A 94 -9.77 -0.82 2.32
N VAL A 95 -9.90 -2.13 2.11
CA VAL A 95 -10.51 -2.70 0.91
C VAL A 95 -11.54 -3.74 1.32
N ASN A 96 -12.76 -3.68 0.81
CA ASN A 96 -13.75 -4.73 1.03
C ASN A 96 -13.53 -5.92 0.09
N ASN A 97 -14.25 -7.02 0.29
CA ASN A 97 -14.09 -8.23 -0.53
C ASN A 97 -14.48 -8.05 -2.00
N ASP A 98 -15.19 -6.98 -2.35
CA ASP A 98 -15.53 -6.61 -3.73
C ASP A 98 -14.40 -5.79 -4.41
N GLY A 99 -13.29 -5.53 -3.71
CA GLY A 99 -12.17 -4.74 -4.21
C GLY A 99 -12.41 -3.23 -4.21
N GLU A 100 -13.40 -2.76 -3.45
CA GLU A 100 -13.70 -1.35 -3.33
C GLU A 100 -12.85 -0.70 -2.24
N LEU A 101 -12.32 0.48 -2.56
CA LEU A 101 -11.43 1.25 -1.71
C LEU A 101 -12.22 2.09 -0.70
N ILE A 102 -11.81 1.99 0.56
CA ILE A 102 -12.38 2.69 1.71
C ILE A 102 -11.26 3.48 2.39
N ASP A 103 -11.20 4.78 2.10
CA ASP A 103 -10.22 5.68 2.70
C ASP A 103 -10.85 6.52 3.82
N PRO A 104 -10.50 6.30 5.09
CA PRO A 104 -11.03 7.08 6.20
C PRO A 104 -10.36 8.46 6.35
N THR A 105 -9.26 8.72 5.63
CA THR A 105 -8.38 9.89 5.82
C THR A 105 -8.55 10.92 4.70
N TRP A 106 -8.43 10.51 3.44
CA TRP A 106 -8.66 11.39 2.29
C TRP A 106 -10.14 11.34 1.91
N ILE A 107 -10.94 12.16 2.59
CA ILE A 107 -12.40 12.25 2.39
C ILE A 107 -12.84 13.63 1.89
N GLY A 108 -14.00 13.69 1.24
CA GLY A 108 -14.59 14.92 0.70
C GLY A 108 -14.22 15.19 -0.76
N GLU A 109 -14.82 16.23 -1.35
CA GLU A 109 -14.72 16.53 -2.80
C GLU A 109 -13.28 16.68 -3.29
N ARG A 110 -12.38 17.21 -2.45
CA ARG A 110 -10.94 17.36 -2.77
C ARG A 110 -10.26 16.04 -3.16
N PHE A 111 -10.74 14.90 -2.65
CA PHE A 111 -10.12 13.59 -2.87
C PHE A 111 -11.04 12.62 -3.61
N LYS A 112 -11.98 13.17 -4.39
CA LYS A 112 -12.95 12.39 -5.15
C LYS A 112 -12.29 11.67 -6.32
N ASP A 113 -11.38 12.36 -7.01
CA ASP A 113 -10.68 11.85 -8.20
C ASP A 113 -9.28 11.32 -7.88
N SER A 114 -9.04 10.92 -6.62
CA SER A 114 -7.80 10.29 -6.19
C SER A 114 -7.59 8.92 -6.84
N ALA A 115 -6.33 8.57 -7.09
CA ALA A 115 -5.92 7.24 -7.54
C ALA A 115 -5.00 6.57 -6.50
N TYR A 116 -5.10 5.25 -6.43
CA TYR A 116 -4.41 4.40 -5.46
C TYR A 116 -3.93 3.14 -6.20
N PHE A 117 -2.76 2.63 -5.87
CA PHE A 117 -2.15 1.48 -6.54
C PHE A 117 -1.27 0.65 -5.59
N GLY A 118 -1.77 -0.46 -5.05
CA GLY A 118 -1.23 -0.99 -3.80
C GLY A 118 -1.41 -2.44 -3.41
N VAL A 119 -0.79 -2.80 -2.28
CA VAL A 119 -0.69 -4.20 -1.83
C VAL A 119 -1.65 -4.45 -0.67
N VAL A 120 -2.59 -5.38 -0.87
CA VAL A 120 -3.51 -5.85 0.19
C VAL A 120 -2.84 -6.95 1.01
N PHE A 121 -2.84 -6.79 2.33
CA PHE A 121 -2.22 -7.70 3.28
C PHE A 121 -3.24 -8.55 4.04
N THR A 122 -2.81 -9.72 4.51
CA THR A 122 -3.60 -10.54 5.45
C THR A 122 -3.65 -9.88 6.83
N ASP A 123 -4.75 -10.08 7.57
CA ASP A 123 -4.88 -9.54 8.95
C ASP A 123 -3.77 -10.07 9.86
N ASP A 124 -3.44 -11.37 9.74
CA ASP A 124 -2.37 -12.00 10.52
C ASP A 124 -1.02 -11.30 10.30
N PHE A 125 -0.65 -11.03 9.04
CA PHE A 125 0.60 -10.36 8.73
C PHE A 125 0.63 -8.91 9.21
N VAL A 126 -0.48 -8.18 9.06
CA VAL A 126 -0.60 -6.80 9.57
C VAL A 126 -0.39 -6.77 11.08
N ARG A 127 -1.01 -7.69 11.82
CA ARG A 127 -0.84 -7.81 13.28
C ARG A 127 0.57 -8.22 13.66
N GLU A 128 1.16 -9.17 12.94
CA GLU A 128 2.55 -9.60 13.14
C GLU A 128 3.51 -8.41 13.05
N ILE A 129 3.44 -7.65 11.96
CA ILE A 129 4.32 -6.50 11.73
C ILE A 129 4.05 -5.36 12.71
N ALA A 130 2.79 -5.06 13.01
CA ALA A 130 2.44 -4.04 14.00
C ALA A 130 2.97 -4.41 15.41
N GLN A 131 2.90 -5.69 15.79
CA GLN A 131 3.46 -6.17 17.04
C GLN A 131 4.99 -6.14 17.07
N LYS A 132 5.64 -6.52 15.95
CA LYS A 132 7.09 -6.56 15.81
C LYS A 132 7.72 -5.17 15.83
N THR A 133 7.18 -4.25 15.03
CA THR A 133 7.74 -2.91 14.82
C THR A 133 7.22 -1.86 15.80
N LYS A 134 6.07 -2.12 16.46
CA LYS A 134 5.30 -1.13 17.24
C LYS A 134 4.86 0.08 16.43
N CYS A 135 4.82 -0.06 15.10
CA CYS A 135 4.35 0.95 14.16
C CYS A 135 3.04 0.50 13.50
N TYR A 136 2.29 1.46 12.95
CA TYR A 136 1.05 1.18 12.24
C TYR A 136 1.26 0.80 10.78
N GLY A 137 2.31 1.34 10.16
CA GLY A 137 2.66 1.07 8.76
C GLY A 137 3.58 -0.13 8.61
N ILE A 138 3.44 -0.89 7.53
CA ILE A 138 4.24 -2.07 7.17
C ILE A 138 5.41 -1.63 6.29
N LEU A 139 5.12 -1.08 5.10
CA LEU A 139 6.15 -0.82 4.08
C LEU A 139 7.05 0.35 4.45
N ASP A 140 6.48 1.41 5.01
CA ASP A 140 7.24 2.62 5.40
C ASP A 140 8.17 2.34 6.59
N ASN A 141 7.84 1.33 7.41
CA ASN A 141 8.61 0.94 8.59
C ASN A 141 9.41 -0.35 8.37
N ASP A 142 9.56 -0.85 7.14
CA ASP A 142 10.33 -2.06 6.84
C ASP A 142 11.80 -1.97 7.31
N TYR A 143 12.35 -0.75 7.45
CA TYR A 143 13.67 -0.54 8.06
C TYR A 143 13.78 -1.01 9.51
N MET A 144 12.67 -0.96 10.27
CA MET A 144 12.58 -1.49 11.63
C MET A 144 12.60 -3.02 11.65
N ASN A 145 12.38 -3.65 10.48
CA ASN A 145 12.46 -5.08 10.25
C ASN A 145 13.67 -5.44 9.36
N GLU A 146 14.80 -4.74 9.54
CA GLU A 146 16.05 -5.00 8.81
C GLU A 146 15.89 -4.97 7.27
N HIS A 147 14.90 -4.23 6.79
CA HIS A 147 14.50 -4.18 5.39
C HIS A 147 14.13 -5.54 4.78
N GLN A 148 13.57 -6.46 5.57
CA GLN A 148 13.28 -7.83 5.13
C GLN A 148 12.44 -7.85 3.85
N LEU A 149 11.41 -7.00 3.72
CA LEU A 149 10.53 -7.02 2.56
C LEU A 149 11.24 -6.56 1.29
N LYS A 150 12.15 -5.58 1.41
CA LYS A 150 12.97 -5.18 0.26
C LYS A 150 14.09 -6.18 -0.05
N ARG A 151 14.60 -6.89 0.96
CA ARG A 151 15.64 -7.90 0.78
C ARG A 151 15.12 -9.17 0.13
N GLU A 152 13.94 -9.63 0.56
CA GLU A 152 13.44 -10.99 0.31
C GLU A 152 12.08 -11.01 -0.43
N GLY A 153 11.47 -9.84 -0.66
CA GLY A 153 10.09 -9.76 -1.15
C GLY A 153 9.07 -10.03 -0.05
N PHE A 154 7.81 -10.25 -0.44
CA PHE A 154 6.75 -10.59 0.50
C PHE A 154 6.77 -12.08 0.84
N PRO A 155 6.69 -12.47 2.13
CA PRO A 155 6.53 -13.86 2.49
C PRO A 155 5.15 -14.37 2.03
N THR A 156 5.00 -15.69 1.86
CA THR A 156 3.82 -16.32 1.25
C THR A 156 2.51 -16.03 2.00
N HIS A 157 2.56 -15.80 3.31
CA HIS A 157 1.39 -15.49 4.13
C HIS A 157 1.07 -13.98 4.22
N ALA A 158 1.91 -13.10 3.67
CA ALA A 158 1.70 -11.66 3.77
C ALA A 158 0.55 -11.17 2.88
N LEU A 159 0.45 -11.73 1.67
CA LEU A 159 -0.43 -11.21 0.62
C LEU A 159 -1.83 -11.81 0.72
N HIS A 160 -2.85 -10.96 0.68
CA HIS A 160 -4.23 -11.43 0.77
C HIS A 160 -4.63 -12.24 -0.49
N PRO A 161 -5.11 -13.49 -0.34
CA PRO A 161 -5.25 -14.44 -1.46
C PRO A 161 -6.30 -14.05 -2.50
N ILE A 162 -7.33 -13.29 -2.10
CA ILE A 162 -8.37 -12.79 -3.03
C ILE A 162 -7.78 -11.76 -4.01
N PHE A 163 -6.81 -10.95 -3.57
CA PHE A 163 -6.29 -9.84 -4.37
C PHE A 163 -5.03 -10.21 -5.14
N HIS A 164 -4.32 -11.26 -4.68
CA HIS A 164 -3.01 -11.64 -5.18
C HIS A 164 -2.94 -13.10 -5.65
N SER A 165 -4.06 -13.65 -6.12
CA SER A 165 -4.26 -15.06 -6.49
C SER A 165 -3.34 -15.62 -7.59
N SER A 166 -2.31 -14.90 -8.02
CA SER A 166 -1.38 -15.30 -9.08
C SER A 166 0.04 -14.75 -8.85
N VAL A 167 0.47 -14.69 -7.59
CA VAL A 167 1.91 -14.56 -7.32
C VAL A 167 2.50 -15.96 -7.45
N ASN A 168 3.14 -16.22 -8.59
CA ASN A 168 4.13 -17.30 -8.69
C ASN A 168 5.23 -16.97 -7.68
N VAL A 169 5.11 -17.49 -6.47
CA VAL A 169 6.22 -17.56 -5.53
C VAL A 169 7.25 -18.46 -6.22
N PRO A 170 8.45 -17.96 -6.56
CA PRO A 170 9.49 -18.83 -7.07
C PRO A 170 9.76 -19.91 -6.01
N GLU A 171 9.73 -21.18 -6.42
CA GLU A 171 10.21 -22.30 -5.60
C GLU A 171 11.67 -22.12 -5.16
#